data_AF-A0A6A0HQJ9-F1
#
_entry.id   AF-A0A6A0HQJ9-F1
#
_cell.length_a   1.000
_cell.length_b   1.000
_cell.length_c   1.000
_cell.angle_alpha   90.00
_cell.angle_beta   90.00
_cell.angle_gamma   90.00
#
_symmetry.space_group_name_H-M   'P 1'
#
loop_
_entity.id
_entity.type
_entity.pdbx_description
1 polymer ?
#
loop_
_entity_poly.entity_id
_entity_poly.type
_entity_poly.pdbx_seq_one_letter_code
_entity_poly.pdbx_strand_id
1 'polypeptide(L)'
;MNDPKTTQATEVATSTVDKLVGMLDTEDQKNAVEEFIKQIGDKYAVERINSALIDSYIESIDKVISAQMDEILHNEDFQALESTWRGLHFLVQQTEFSKPVKFEILDAPKQELYDDLENASRGDGYEKESALYHHIYWNAYDLVGGHPYTAIIADYKFDKGAQDIGLLQHLSILGETAQLPFIANASANFFGQKDMGSVMNDRNLVEKISGDPEYTKWRSFRDDDRSKYVGLCLPSFLGRLPYGPENDPTKNFNYTEGVFRDGQDHSLWCSASFALASNMVRSFERWGWSVKIVGVDSGGRVENLPTPTYEIGGQKKVKVPVEASVGQAKDAELCELGFIPLAHWDRTDYACFFEVPSAQRAWVDKKDPEGTANRAVGARLQYTMLVTRIAHYLKYRQLRFVGKNAGAGDIEKTLKTWLDTLVADFPNPQEKVIAERPLRSYSLEVAELPEKPGFFQVTAEFRPHVAITGMDINLRLVAYHSGEEGK
;
A
#
# COMPACT_ATOMS: atom_id res chain seq x y z
N MET A 1 77.20 48.47 -47.84
CA MET A 1 78.04 47.54 -47.06
C MET A 1 77.23 47.19 -45.82
N ASN A 2 76.64 45.98 -45.83
CA ASN A 2 76.23 45.07 -44.74
C ASN A 2 75.72 45.69 -43.41
N ASP A 3 74.41 45.62 -43.10
CA ASP A 3 73.65 44.52 -42.42
C ASP A 3 73.38 44.90 -40.95
N PRO A 4 72.40 44.32 -40.21
CA PRO A 4 71.10 43.77 -40.60
C PRO A 4 69.94 44.23 -39.66
N LYS A 5 68.72 43.81 -40.03
CA LYS A 5 67.50 43.81 -39.21
C LYS A 5 67.68 43.04 -37.91
N THR A 6 67.16 43.57 -36.81
CA THR A 6 66.75 42.76 -35.65
C THR A 6 65.26 42.95 -35.44
N THR A 7 64.50 41.97 -35.92
CA THR A 7 63.09 41.77 -35.58
C THR A 7 63.04 41.38 -34.10
N GLN A 8 62.71 42.30 -33.20
CA GLN A 8 62.33 41.92 -31.84
C GLN A 8 60.93 41.31 -31.90
N ALA A 9 60.88 39.98 -31.88
CA ALA A 9 59.68 39.26 -31.51
C ALA A 9 59.28 39.72 -30.11
N THR A 10 58.14 40.40 -30.01
CA THR A 10 57.51 40.70 -28.74
C THR A 10 57.08 39.37 -28.15
N GLU A 11 57.84 38.87 -27.17
CA GLU A 11 57.41 37.75 -26.33
C GLU A 11 56.05 38.12 -25.74
N VAL A 12 55.00 37.45 -26.21
CA VAL A 12 53.71 37.45 -25.54
C VAL A 12 53.99 36.89 -24.16
N ALA A 13 53.89 37.73 -23.14
CA ALA A 13 53.93 37.29 -21.76
C ALA A 13 52.73 36.36 -21.54
N THR A 14 52.91 35.07 -21.84
CA THR A 14 51.99 34.01 -21.44
C THR A 14 51.76 34.21 -19.97
N SER A 15 50.51 34.50 -19.62
CA SER A 15 50.11 34.61 -18.23
C SER A 15 50.45 33.28 -17.53
N THR A 16 50.70 33.31 -16.22
CA THR A 16 50.97 32.08 -15.45
C THR A 16 49.88 31.02 -15.65
N VAL A 17 48.68 31.45 -16.05
CA VAL A 17 47.52 30.64 -16.43
C VAL A 17 47.76 29.87 -17.73
N ASP A 18 48.21 30.52 -18.79
CA ASP A 18 48.48 29.87 -20.10
C ASP A 18 49.53 28.76 -19.98
N LYS A 19 50.50 28.93 -19.07
CA LYS A 19 51.50 27.91 -18.75
C LYS A 19 50.93 26.71 -18.00
N LEU A 20 50.01 26.94 -17.05
CA LEU A 20 49.34 25.87 -16.30
C LEU A 20 48.38 25.07 -17.18
N VAL A 21 47.60 25.75 -18.03
CA VAL A 21 46.70 25.14 -19.00
C VAL A 21 47.49 24.32 -20.05
N GLY A 22 48.67 24.79 -20.45
CA GLY A 22 49.59 24.07 -21.34
C GLY A 22 50.20 22.78 -20.75
N MET A 23 50.15 22.59 -19.43
CA MET A 23 50.68 21.40 -18.74
C MET A 23 49.63 20.27 -18.59
N LEU A 24 48.40 20.48 -19.04
CA LEU A 24 47.30 19.52 -18.92
C LEU A 24 47.10 18.76 -20.22
N ASP A 25 46.84 17.45 -20.11
CA ASP A 25 46.83 16.53 -21.26
C ASP A 25 45.48 16.49 -21.99
N THR A 26 44.38 16.83 -21.32
CA THR A 26 43.01 16.74 -21.86
C THR A 26 42.34 18.11 -21.96
N GLU A 27 41.48 18.29 -22.96
CA GLU A 27 40.67 19.53 -23.08
C GLU A 27 39.77 19.74 -21.86
N ASP A 28 39.21 18.68 -21.28
CA ASP A 28 38.36 18.77 -20.09
C ASP A 28 39.11 19.35 -18.89
N GLN A 29 40.37 18.93 -18.68
CA GLN A 29 41.22 19.48 -17.61
C GLN A 29 41.56 20.95 -17.86
N LYS A 30 41.84 21.32 -19.13
CA LYS A 30 42.12 22.71 -19.52
C LYS A 30 40.92 23.61 -19.24
N ASN A 31 39.73 23.20 -19.70
CA ASN A 31 38.48 23.89 -19.48
C ASN A 31 38.15 24.04 -17.99
N ALA A 32 38.38 23.00 -17.19
CA ALA A 32 38.14 23.04 -15.73
C ALA A 32 39.06 24.05 -15.02
N VAL A 33 40.34 24.11 -15.40
CA VAL A 33 41.30 25.07 -14.82
C VAL A 33 41.00 26.50 -15.26
N GLU A 34 40.59 26.72 -16.51
CA GLU A 34 40.17 28.03 -17.00
C GLU A 34 38.93 28.56 -16.26
N GLU A 35 37.89 27.74 -16.11
CA GLU A 35 36.68 28.15 -15.37
C GLU A 35 36.98 28.37 -13.87
N PHE A 36 37.82 27.54 -13.26
CA PHE A 36 38.25 27.73 -11.86
C PHE A 36 38.97 29.07 -11.67
N ILE A 37 39.88 29.42 -12.57
CA ILE A 37 40.63 30.69 -12.51
C ILE A 37 39.70 31.88 -12.74
N LYS A 38 38.74 31.75 -13.66
CA LYS A 38 37.71 32.77 -13.91
C LYS A 38 36.81 33.01 -12.71
N GLN A 39 36.43 31.96 -11.97
CA GLN A 39 35.62 32.06 -10.75
C GLN A 39 36.38 32.72 -9.59
N ILE A 40 37.69 32.47 -9.46
CA ILE A 40 38.53 33.13 -8.45
C ILE A 40 38.61 34.64 -8.70
N GLY A 41 38.78 35.05 -9.97
CA GLY A 41 38.88 36.46 -10.40
C GLY A 41 39.94 37.28 -9.65
N ASP A 42 39.94 38.61 -9.85
CA ASP A 42 40.83 39.55 -9.12
C ASP A 42 40.45 39.75 -7.64
N LYS A 43 39.42 39.05 -7.15
CA LYS A 43 38.84 39.25 -5.80
C LYS A 43 39.71 38.74 -4.66
N TYR A 44 40.67 37.87 -4.96
CA TYR A 44 41.56 37.28 -3.99
C TYR A 44 43.00 37.42 -4.48
N ALA A 45 43.87 38.07 -3.70
CA ALA A 45 45.31 37.91 -3.85
C ALA A 45 45.66 36.49 -3.38
N VAL A 46 45.41 35.50 -4.23
CA VAL A 46 45.67 34.09 -3.93
C VAL A 46 47.17 33.86 -4.07
N GLU A 47 47.92 33.96 -2.96
CA GLU A 47 49.34 33.58 -2.93
C GLU A 47 49.54 32.07 -3.13
N ARG A 48 48.51 31.24 -2.85
CA ARG A 48 48.56 29.79 -3.03
C ARG A 48 47.16 29.17 -3.14
N ILE A 49 46.90 28.43 -4.22
CA ILE A 49 45.73 27.54 -4.32
C ILE A 49 46.01 26.33 -3.43
N ASN A 50 45.21 26.12 -2.38
CA ASN A 50 45.28 24.95 -1.52
C ASN A 50 44.05 24.04 -1.77
N SER A 51 44.14 22.78 -1.35
CA SER A 51 43.03 21.82 -1.49
C SER A 51 41.74 22.32 -0.84
N ALA A 52 41.86 22.97 0.33
CA ALA A 52 40.72 23.52 1.06
C ALA A 52 39.92 24.57 0.26
N LEU A 53 40.58 25.39 -0.57
CA LEU A 53 39.90 26.33 -1.44
C LEU A 53 39.11 25.60 -2.52
N ILE A 54 39.70 24.58 -3.15
CA ILE A 54 39.02 23.75 -4.15
C ILE A 54 37.81 23.05 -3.53
N ASP A 55 37.98 22.44 -2.35
CA ASP A 55 36.89 21.79 -1.61
C ASP A 55 35.75 22.76 -1.31
N SER A 56 36.04 24.02 -0.96
CA SER A 56 35.01 25.04 -0.72
C SER A 56 34.23 25.45 -1.97
N TYR A 57 34.86 25.43 -3.15
CA TYR A 57 34.18 25.67 -4.42
C TYR A 57 33.31 24.47 -4.81
N ILE A 58 33.80 23.24 -4.62
CA ILE A 58 33.01 22.02 -4.81
C ILE A 58 31.79 22.05 -3.89
N GLU A 59 31.96 22.38 -2.61
CA GLU A 59 30.84 22.51 -1.65
C GLU A 59 29.83 23.57 -2.10
N SER A 60 30.29 24.68 -2.67
CA SER A 60 29.41 25.73 -3.20
C SER A 60 28.62 25.27 -4.43
N ILE A 61 29.23 24.49 -5.32
CA ILE A 61 28.57 23.87 -6.47
C ILE A 61 27.56 22.82 -5.99
N ASP A 62 27.97 21.94 -5.07
CA ASP A 62 27.12 20.91 -4.47
C ASP A 62 25.89 21.52 -3.81
N LYS A 63 26.01 22.68 -3.15
CA LYS A 63 24.87 23.42 -2.59
C LYS A 63 23.87 23.87 -3.65
N VAL A 64 24.35 24.42 -4.77
CA VAL A 64 23.48 24.89 -5.87
C VAL A 64 22.79 23.70 -6.53
N ILE A 65 23.53 22.62 -6.81
CA ILE A 65 22.98 21.40 -7.41
C ILE A 65 21.97 20.74 -6.46
N SER A 66 22.29 20.64 -5.17
CA SER A 66 21.40 20.05 -4.16
C SER A 66 20.08 20.81 -4.05
N ALA A 67 20.12 22.15 -4.02
CA ALA A 67 18.91 22.96 -4.00
C ALA A 67 18.05 22.74 -5.25
N GLN A 68 18.66 22.63 -6.43
CA GLN A 68 17.93 22.35 -7.67
C GLN A 68 17.37 20.91 -7.70
N MET A 69 18.09 19.95 -7.12
CA MET A 69 17.64 18.56 -7.01
C MET A 69 16.45 18.43 -6.05
N ASP A 70 16.44 19.16 -4.94
CA ASP A 70 15.28 19.22 -4.04
C ASP A 70 14.03 19.71 -4.79
N GLU A 71 14.13 20.79 -5.58
CA GLU A 71 12.98 21.27 -6.37
C GLU A 71 12.48 20.24 -7.40
N ILE A 72 13.37 19.42 -7.97
CA ILE A 72 12.99 18.37 -8.93
C ILE A 72 12.35 17.18 -8.21
N LEU A 73 13.00 16.67 -7.16
CA LEU A 73 12.56 15.48 -6.43
C LEU A 73 11.32 15.73 -5.58
N HIS A 74 11.10 16.97 -5.14
CA HIS A 74 9.96 17.36 -4.31
C HIS A 74 8.82 17.99 -5.12
N ASN A 75 8.94 17.99 -6.45
CA ASN A 75 7.83 18.34 -7.33
C ASN A 75 6.69 17.32 -7.20
N GLU A 76 5.44 17.80 -7.08
CA GLU A 76 4.26 16.96 -6.83
C GLU A 76 4.05 15.89 -7.91
N ASP A 77 4.23 16.22 -9.19
CA ASP A 77 4.05 15.28 -10.31
C ASP A 77 5.13 14.19 -10.29
N PHE A 78 6.38 14.58 -10.01
CA PHE A 78 7.49 13.62 -9.89
C PHE A 78 7.30 12.70 -8.69
N GLN A 79 6.91 13.24 -7.52
CA GLN A 79 6.66 12.43 -6.33
C GLN A 79 5.47 11.50 -6.48
N ALA A 80 4.41 11.92 -7.18
CA ALA A 80 3.29 11.04 -7.49
C ALA A 80 3.76 9.85 -8.33
N LEU A 81 4.52 10.09 -9.40
CA LEU A 81 5.08 9.02 -10.22
C LEU A 81 6.08 8.14 -9.45
N GLU A 82 7.00 8.76 -8.70
CA GLU A 82 8.01 8.04 -7.92
C GLU A 82 7.34 7.18 -6.84
N SER A 83 6.32 7.69 -6.14
CA SER A 83 5.65 6.96 -5.07
C SER A 83 4.90 5.73 -5.58
N THR A 84 4.22 5.83 -6.74
CA THR A 84 3.58 4.67 -7.39
C THR A 84 4.59 3.60 -7.74
N TRP A 85 5.67 3.95 -8.43
CA TRP A 85 6.68 3.00 -8.87
C TRP A 85 7.50 2.43 -7.71
N ARG A 86 7.80 3.22 -6.68
CA ARG A 86 8.47 2.77 -5.46
C ARG A 86 7.58 1.85 -4.64
N GLY A 87 6.28 2.13 -4.55
CA GLY A 87 5.30 1.25 -3.90
C GLY A 87 5.18 -0.10 -4.60
N LEU A 88 5.09 -0.09 -5.94
CA LEU A 88 5.12 -1.32 -6.74
C LEU A 88 6.45 -2.07 -6.59
N HIS A 89 7.57 -1.35 -6.62
CA HIS A 89 8.90 -1.93 -6.41
C HIS A 89 9.01 -2.58 -5.03
N PHE A 90 8.49 -1.94 -3.98
CA PHE A 90 8.41 -2.52 -2.64
C PHE A 90 7.64 -3.84 -2.67
N LEU A 91 6.46 -3.89 -3.29
CA LEU A 91 5.68 -5.12 -3.43
C LEU A 91 6.46 -6.23 -4.16
N VAL A 92 7.11 -5.89 -5.27
CA VAL A 92 7.94 -6.83 -6.06
C VAL A 92 9.11 -7.36 -5.23
N GLN A 93 9.80 -6.51 -4.47
CA GLN A 93 10.91 -6.93 -3.60
C GLN A 93 10.48 -7.87 -2.47
N GLN A 94 9.24 -7.74 -1.99
CA GLN A 94 8.66 -8.61 -0.96
C GLN A 94 8.07 -9.92 -1.52
N THR A 95 8.18 -10.16 -2.84
CA THR A 95 7.55 -11.31 -3.51
C THR A 95 8.56 -12.37 -3.92
N GLU A 96 8.29 -13.62 -3.57
CA GLU A 96 9.06 -14.79 -3.99
C GLU A 96 8.48 -15.38 -5.30
N PHE A 97 8.94 -14.88 -6.45
CA PHE A 97 8.47 -15.32 -7.77
C PHE A 97 8.76 -16.79 -8.15
N SER A 98 9.42 -17.56 -7.26
CA SER A 98 9.49 -19.03 -7.39
C SER A 98 8.11 -19.69 -7.17
N LYS A 99 7.22 -19.00 -6.44
CA LYS A 99 5.84 -19.42 -6.14
C LYS A 99 4.87 -18.88 -7.20
N PRO A 100 3.66 -19.44 -7.32
CA PRO A 100 2.71 -19.07 -8.39
C PRO A 100 2.00 -17.74 -8.09
N VAL A 101 2.77 -16.65 -7.99
CA VAL A 101 2.33 -15.27 -7.82
C VAL A 101 2.57 -14.54 -9.14
N LYS A 102 1.58 -13.76 -9.59
CA LYS A 102 1.67 -12.93 -10.79
C LYS A 102 1.10 -11.57 -10.49
N PHE A 103 1.75 -10.54 -11.01
CA PHE A 103 1.22 -9.18 -11.05
C PHE A 103 0.91 -8.81 -12.48
N GLU A 104 -0.25 -8.19 -12.67
CA GLU A 104 -0.64 -7.55 -13.91
C GLU A 104 -0.77 -6.06 -13.62
N ILE A 105 -0.13 -5.25 -14.44
CA ILE A 105 -0.04 -3.80 -14.25
C ILE A 105 -0.93 -3.16 -15.31
N LEU A 106 -1.94 -2.45 -14.86
CA LEU A 106 -2.81 -1.64 -15.69
C LEU A 106 -2.55 -0.18 -15.36
N ASP A 107 -2.04 0.57 -16.33
CA ASP A 107 -1.95 2.03 -16.23
C ASP A 107 -3.34 2.61 -16.51
N ALA A 108 -3.94 3.19 -15.49
CA ALA A 108 -5.26 3.79 -15.55
C ALA A 108 -5.30 5.03 -14.66
N PRO A 109 -5.43 6.24 -15.22
CA PRO A 109 -5.74 7.42 -14.44
C PRO A 109 -7.09 7.27 -13.73
N LYS A 110 -7.18 7.68 -12.46
CA LYS A 110 -8.40 7.55 -11.65
C LYS A 110 -9.64 8.17 -12.30
N GLN A 111 -9.46 9.30 -13.00
CA GLN A 111 -10.54 9.98 -13.73
C GLN A 111 -11.04 9.16 -14.92
N GLU A 112 -10.13 8.60 -15.72
CA GLU A 112 -10.49 7.76 -16.87
C GLU A 112 -11.22 6.49 -16.42
N LEU A 113 -10.80 5.90 -15.30
CA LEU A 113 -11.48 4.76 -14.69
C LEU A 113 -12.91 5.09 -14.26
N TYR A 114 -13.10 6.27 -13.66
CA TYR A 114 -14.44 6.75 -13.29
C TYR A 114 -15.30 6.97 -14.53
N ASP A 115 -14.77 7.63 -15.56
CA ASP A 115 -15.51 7.93 -16.78
C ASP A 115 -15.90 6.64 -17.53
N ASP A 116 -15.03 5.62 -17.60
CA ASP A 116 -15.33 4.31 -18.19
C ASP A 116 -16.52 3.63 -17.50
N LEU A 117 -16.46 3.51 -16.17
CA LEU A 117 -17.50 2.86 -15.38
C LEU A 117 -18.81 3.65 -15.34
N GLU A 118 -18.74 4.97 -15.18
CA GLU A 118 -19.91 5.85 -15.15
C GLU A 118 -20.64 5.85 -16.50
N ASN A 119 -19.91 5.91 -17.62
CA ASN A 119 -20.53 5.85 -18.94
C ASN A 119 -21.17 4.48 -19.19
N ALA A 120 -20.49 3.38 -18.84
CA ALA A 120 -21.04 2.04 -18.94
C ALA A 120 -22.32 1.87 -18.10
N SER A 121 -22.34 2.39 -16.87
CA SER A 121 -23.51 2.32 -15.97
C SER A 121 -24.79 2.97 -16.53
N ARG A 122 -24.65 3.90 -17.50
CA ARG A 122 -25.78 4.57 -18.17
C ARG A 122 -26.26 3.85 -19.42
N GLY A 123 -25.50 2.88 -19.92
CA GLY A 123 -25.85 2.05 -21.08
C GLY A 123 -26.79 0.90 -20.73
N ASP A 124 -27.29 0.21 -21.76
CA ASP A 124 -28.22 -0.93 -21.60
C ASP A 124 -27.54 -2.15 -20.95
N GLY A 125 -26.22 -2.31 -21.14
CA GLY A 125 -25.42 -3.36 -20.52
C GLY A 125 -24.89 -3.04 -19.11
N TYR A 126 -25.15 -1.84 -18.59
CA TYR A 126 -24.62 -1.33 -17.31
C TYR A 126 -23.08 -1.49 -17.22
N GLU A 127 -22.53 -1.81 -16.06
CA GLU A 127 -21.07 -1.90 -15.84
C GLU A 127 -20.37 -2.94 -16.73
N LYS A 128 -21.13 -3.85 -17.38
CA LYS A 128 -20.59 -4.89 -18.26
C LYS A 128 -20.00 -4.34 -19.56
N GLU A 129 -20.38 -3.13 -19.95
CA GLU A 129 -19.84 -2.46 -21.15
C GLU A 129 -18.50 -1.76 -20.89
N SER A 130 -18.08 -1.64 -19.62
CA SER A 130 -16.83 -0.97 -19.27
C SER A 130 -15.60 -1.77 -19.71
N ALA A 131 -14.55 -1.07 -20.13
CA ALA A 131 -13.29 -1.70 -20.51
C ALA A 131 -12.69 -2.49 -19.33
N LEU A 132 -12.83 -1.97 -18.11
CA LEU A 132 -12.38 -2.67 -16.89
C LEU A 132 -13.12 -4.00 -16.70
N TYR A 133 -14.43 -4.03 -16.89
CA TYR A 133 -15.22 -5.26 -16.75
C TYR A 133 -14.81 -6.30 -17.80
N HIS A 134 -14.60 -5.90 -19.05
CA HIS A 134 -14.10 -6.81 -20.08
C HIS A 134 -12.75 -7.42 -19.69
N HIS A 135 -11.82 -6.61 -19.20
CA HIS A 135 -10.49 -7.05 -18.80
C HIS A 135 -10.53 -8.04 -17.63
N ILE A 136 -11.29 -7.70 -16.58
CA ILE A 136 -11.30 -8.47 -15.33
C ILE A 136 -12.26 -9.66 -15.37
N TYR A 137 -13.47 -9.44 -15.87
CA TYR A 137 -14.49 -10.46 -15.87
C TYR A 137 -14.39 -11.36 -17.10
N TRP A 138 -14.53 -10.83 -18.32
CA TRP A 138 -14.59 -11.67 -19.53
C TRP A 138 -13.26 -12.30 -19.90
N ASN A 139 -12.16 -11.56 -19.82
CA ASN A 139 -10.84 -12.06 -20.22
C ASN A 139 -10.15 -12.90 -19.14
N ALA A 140 -10.67 -12.94 -17.90
CA ALA A 140 -10.06 -13.71 -16.81
C ALA A 140 -11.06 -14.56 -16.04
N TYR A 141 -12.04 -13.95 -15.35
CA TYR A 141 -12.97 -14.70 -14.48
C TYR A 141 -13.89 -15.66 -15.25
N ASP A 142 -14.44 -15.23 -16.38
CA ASP A 142 -15.41 -15.97 -17.21
C ASP A 142 -14.80 -16.73 -18.38
N LEU A 143 -13.52 -16.48 -18.65
CA LEU A 143 -12.78 -17.26 -19.63
C LEU A 143 -12.66 -18.71 -19.17
N VAL A 144 -13.02 -19.66 -20.04
CA VAL A 144 -12.89 -21.09 -19.75
C VAL A 144 -11.41 -21.45 -19.63
N GLY A 145 -11.00 -21.87 -18.43
CA GLY A 145 -9.58 -22.11 -18.11
C GLY A 145 -8.78 -20.84 -17.85
N GLY A 146 -9.44 -19.67 -17.76
CA GLY A 146 -8.83 -18.41 -17.36
C GLY A 146 -8.34 -18.42 -15.91
N HIS A 147 -7.50 -17.45 -15.59
CA HIS A 147 -6.92 -17.27 -14.26
C HIS A 147 -7.54 -16.04 -13.61
N PRO A 148 -8.51 -16.19 -12.68
CA PRO A 148 -9.13 -15.04 -12.04
C PRO A 148 -8.13 -14.33 -11.12
N TYR A 149 -8.23 -13.00 -11.09
CA TYR A 149 -7.45 -12.14 -10.19
C TYR A 149 -7.87 -12.38 -8.73
N THR A 150 -6.94 -12.15 -7.79
CA THR A 150 -7.22 -12.31 -6.35
C THR A 150 -7.69 -11.01 -5.70
N ALA A 151 -7.14 -9.87 -6.12
CA ALA A 151 -7.56 -8.54 -5.70
C ALA A 151 -7.06 -7.50 -6.73
N ILE A 152 -7.68 -6.32 -6.73
CA ILE A 152 -7.16 -5.12 -7.40
C ILE A 152 -6.46 -4.28 -6.32
N ILE A 153 -5.19 -3.93 -6.56
CA ILE A 153 -4.43 -3.01 -5.71
C ILE A 153 -4.28 -1.71 -6.49
N ALA A 154 -4.88 -0.64 -5.99
CA ALA A 154 -4.84 0.67 -6.63
C ALA A 154 -4.01 1.65 -5.81
N ASP A 155 -3.22 2.46 -6.50
CA ASP A 155 -2.50 3.61 -5.94
C ASP A 155 -3.36 4.89 -6.02
N TYR A 156 -4.62 4.77 -5.66
CA TYR A 156 -5.53 5.90 -5.58
C TYR A 156 -5.76 6.31 -4.13
N LYS A 157 -5.87 7.62 -3.93
CA LYS A 157 -6.35 8.22 -2.68
C LYS A 157 -7.80 8.64 -2.89
N PHE A 158 -8.70 8.12 -2.07
CA PHE A 158 -10.13 8.41 -2.11
C PHE A 158 -10.50 9.46 -1.06
N ASP A 159 -11.41 10.35 -1.45
CA ASP A 159 -11.99 11.43 -0.67
C ASP A 159 -13.48 11.18 -0.42
N LYS A 160 -14.10 12.00 0.42
CA LYS A 160 -15.55 11.96 0.69
C LYS A 160 -16.41 12.52 -0.45
N GLY A 161 -15.78 13.00 -1.52
CA GLY A 161 -16.45 13.63 -2.66
C GLY A 161 -17.41 12.70 -3.38
N ALA A 162 -18.47 13.26 -3.98
CA ALA A 162 -19.51 12.49 -4.66
C ALA A 162 -18.96 11.56 -5.77
N GLN A 163 -17.97 12.02 -6.52
CA GLN A 163 -17.36 11.26 -7.61
C GLN A 163 -16.58 10.06 -7.08
N ASP A 164 -15.79 10.24 -6.02
CA ASP A 164 -15.01 9.18 -5.39
C ASP A 164 -15.90 8.11 -4.78
N ILE A 165 -16.97 8.50 -4.08
CA ILE A 165 -17.95 7.53 -3.58
C ILE A 165 -18.66 6.82 -4.73
N GLY A 166 -18.96 7.52 -5.83
CA GLY A 166 -19.51 6.91 -7.05
C GLY A 166 -18.58 5.87 -7.67
N LEU A 167 -17.28 6.17 -7.76
CA LEU A 167 -16.27 5.22 -8.21
C LEU A 167 -16.21 3.98 -7.31
N LEU A 168 -16.22 4.17 -5.98
CA LEU A 168 -16.26 3.04 -5.04
C LEU A 168 -17.52 2.19 -5.17
N GLN A 169 -18.67 2.79 -5.50
CA GLN A 169 -19.90 2.06 -5.79
C GLN A 169 -19.78 1.21 -7.06
N HIS A 170 -19.25 1.75 -8.16
CA HIS A 170 -19.03 0.98 -9.38
C HIS A 170 -18.04 -0.17 -9.16
N LEU A 171 -16.95 0.08 -8.43
CA LEU A 171 -15.94 -0.92 -8.10
C LEU A 171 -16.48 -2.01 -7.15
N SER A 172 -17.41 -1.68 -6.25
CA SER A 172 -18.02 -2.68 -5.36
C SER A 172 -18.96 -3.62 -6.13
N ILE A 173 -19.67 -3.13 -7.14
CA ILE A 173 -20.49 -3.93 -8.07
C ILE A 173 -19.61 -4.89 -8.87
N LEU A 174 -18.49 -4.39 -9.40
CA LEU A 174 -17.52 -5.23 -10.10
C LEU A 174 -16.93 -6.27 -9.15
N GLY A 175 -16.60 -5.90 -7.91
CA GLY A 175 -16.03 -6.79 -6.91
C GLY A 175 -16.98 -7.92 -6.52
N GLU A 176 -18.27 -7.65 -6.40
CA GLU A 176 -19.29 -8.69 -6.21
C GLU A 176 -19.40 -9.60 -7.43
N THR A 177 -19.48 -9.02 -8.62
CA THR A 177 -19.72 -9.78 -9.86
C THR A 177 -18.53 -10.69 -10.22
N ALA A 178 -17.30 -10.17 -10.10
CA ALA A 178 -16.06 -10.86 -10.41
C ALA A 178 -15.45 -11.60 -9.20
N GLN A 179 -16.09 -11.52 -8.02
CA GLN A 179 -15.54 -12.04 -6.75
C GLN A 179 -14.13 -11.51 -6.47
N LEU A 180 -13.95 -10.19 -6.62
CA LEU A 180 -12.65 -9.54 -6.65
C LEU A 180 -12.61 -8.31 -5.73
N PRO A 181 -11.98 -8.41 -4.54
CA PRO A 181 -11.82 -7.26 -3.68
C PRO A 181 -10.94 -6.16 -4.30
N PHE A 182 -11.31 -4.92 -4.06
CA PHE A 182 -10.60 -3.71 -4.46
C PHE A 182 -9.98 -3.02 -3.23
N ILE A 183 -8.69 -2.77 -3.27
CA ILE A 183 -7.91 -2.20 -2.16
C ILE A 183 -7.22 -0.94 -2.65
N ALA A 184 -7.48 0.18 -1.98
CA ALA A 184 -6.88 1.48 -2.26
C ALA A 184 -6.60 2.22 -0.95
N ASN A 185 -6.49 3.56 -0.99
CA ASN A 185 -6.12 4.37 0.17
C ASN A 185 -7.16 5.47 0.40
N ALA A 186 -7.33 5.88 1.65
CA ALA A 186 -8.07 7.09 2.00
C ALA A 186 -7.11 8.28 2.06
N SER A 187 -7.55 9.47 1.62
CA SER A 187 -6.79 10.71 1.79
C SER A 187 -7.11 11.40 3.12
N ALA A 188 -6.30 12.38 3.53
CA ALA A 188 -6.64 13.25 4.65
C ALA A 188 -7.90 14.11 4.36
N ASN A 189 -8.09 14.50 3.09
CA ASN A 189 -9.27 15.26 2.64
C ASN A 189 -10.56 14.47 2.83
N PHE A 190 -10.52 13.13 2.81
CA PHE A 190 -11.65 12.29 3.17
C PHE A 190 -12.22 12.73 4.52
N PHE A 191 -11.35 12.87 5.53
CA PHE A 191 -11.70 13.25 6.90
C PHE A 191 -11.89 14.76 7.10
N GLY A 192 -11.73 15.57 6.04
CA GLY A 192 -11.77 17.04 6.11
C GLY A 192 -10.53 17.65 6.76
N GLN A 193 -9.41 16.93 6.74
CA GLN A 193 -8.14 17.36 7.29
C GLN A 193 -7.11 17.59 6.18
N LYS A 194 -6.08 18.39 6.45
CA LYS A 194 -5.04 18.73 5.47
C LYS A 194 -3.97 17.66 5.32
N ASP A 195 -3.70 16.92 6.39
CA ASP A 195 -2.62 15.95 6.50
C ASP A 195 -3.05 14.78 7.42
N MET A 196 -2.37 13.64 7.30
CA MET A 196 -2.68 12.45 8.10
C MET A 196 -2.40 12.64 9.59
N GLY A 197 -1.45 13.51 9.98
CA GLY A 197 -1.19 13.83 11.38
C GLY A 197 -2.41 14.47 12.04
N SER A 198 -3.06 15.41 11.34
CA SER A 198 -4.31 16.03 11.77
C SER A 198 -5.47 15.03 11.85
N VAL A 199 -5.52 14.02 10.97
CA VAL A 199 -6.49 12.91 11.06
C VAL A 199 -6.28 12.09 12.33
N MET A 200 -5.04 11.68 12.61
CA MET A 200 -4.74 10.87 13.80
C MET A 200 -4.96 11.63 15.11
N ASN A 201 -4.88 12.97 15.10
CA ASN A 201 -5.10 13.81 16.26
C ASN A 201 -6.58 14.23 16.45
N ASP A 202 -7.43 14.07 15.45
CA ASP A 202 -8.85 14.43 15.53
C ASP A 202 -9.59 13.46 16.44
N ARG A 203 -10.18 13.95 17.53
CA ARG A 203 -10.89 13.11 18.51
C ARG A 203 -12.34 12.83 18.16
N ASN A 204 -12.87 13.48 17.11
CA ASN A 204 -14.29 13.48 16.81
C ASN A 204 -14.59 12.86 15.43
N LEU A 205 -13.73 11.97 14.90
CA LEU A 205 -13.95 11.41 13.55
C LEU A 205 -15.24 10.61 13.49
N VAL A 206 -15.53 9.79 14.52
CA VAL A 206 -16.78 9.02 14.58
C VAL A 206 -18.01 9.92 14.53
N GLU A 207 -18.02 10.98 15.35
CA GLU A 207 -19.14 11.92 15.42
C GLU A 207 -19.33 12.65 14.08
N LYS A 208 -18.25 13.15 13.48
CA LYS A 208 -18.28 13.82 12.18
C LYS A 208 -18.77 12.91 11.06
N ILE A 209 -18.17 11.73 10.91
CA ILE A 209 -18.53 10.80 9.83
C ILE A 209 -19.95 10.24 10.03
N SER A 210 -20.42 10.12 11.27
CA SER A 210 -21.77 9.63 11.55
C SER A 210 -22.84 10.73 11.42
N GLY A 211 -22.51 11.98 11.73
CA GLY A 211 -23.47 13.08 11.83
C GLY A 211 -23.48 14.05 10.64
N ASP A 212 -22.31 14.41 10.08
CA ASP A 212 -22.23 15.52 9.15
C ASP A 212 -22.86 15.17 7.78
N PRO A 213 -23.58 16.11 7.13
CA PRO A 213 -24.23 15.86 5.85
C PRO A 213 -23.27 15.47 4.72
N GLU A 214 -22.02 15.94 4.75
CA GLU A 214 -21.00 15.67 3.73
C GLU A 214 -20.69 14.17 3.59
N TYR A 215 -20.85 13.38 4.66
CA TYR A 215 -20.62 11.94 4.65
C TYR A 215 -21.87 11.12 4.36
N THR A 216 -22.98 11.73 3.94
CA THR A 216 -24.24 11.01 3.66
C THR A 216 -24.04 9.92 2.62
N LYS A 217 -23.33 10.22 1.52
CA LYS A 217 -23.03 9.23 0.48
C LYS A 217 -22.12 8.11 0.98
N TRP A 218 -21.10 8.45 1.80
CA TRP A 218 -20.23 7.45 2.41
C TRP A 218 -21.03 6.50 3.32
N ARG A 219 -21.87 7.02 4.22
CA ARG A 219 -22.73 6.20 5.08
C ARG A 219 -23.64 5.28 4.27
N SER A 220 -24.30 5.80 3.23
CA SER A 220 -25.14 4.99 2.34
C SER A 220 -24.33 3.92 1.59
N PHE A 221 -23.11 4.22 1.16
CA PHE A 221 -22.22 3.23 0.54
C PHE A 221 -21.83 2.12 1.52
N ARG A 222 -21.50 2.46 2.77
CA ARG A 222 -21.16 1.48 3.80
C ARG A 222 -22.32 0.55 4.18
N ASP A 223 -23.56 1.02 4.03
CA ASP A 223 -24.76 0.22 4.28
C ASP A 223 -25.08 -0.76 3.14
N ASP A 224 -24.47 -0.57 1.96
CA ASP A 224 -24.57 -1.49 0.83
C ASP A 224 -23.73 -2.75 1.09
N ASP A 225 -24.30 -3.95 0.92
CA ASP A 225 -23.58 -5.20 1.15
C ASP A 225 -22.35 -5.37 0.24
N ARG A 226 -22.37 -4.78 -0.96
CA ARG A 226 -21.27 -4.86 -1.93
C ARG A 226 -20.04 -4.11 -1.45
N SER A 227 -20.18 -3.14 -0.55
CA SER A 227 -19.04 -2.40 0.03
C SER A 227 -18.06 -3.31 0.78
N LYS A 228 -18.44 -4.56 1.10
CA LYS A 228 -17.56 -5.58 1.68
C LYS A 228 -16.37 -5.98 0.81
N TYR A 229 -16.45 -5.70 -0.49
CA TYR A 229 -15.38 -5.92 -1.45
C TYR A 229 -14.37 -4.78 -1.51
N VAL A 230 -14.58 -3.68 -0.78
CA VAL A 230 -13.72 -2.49 -0.82
C VAL A 230 -12.95 -2.33 0.48
N GLY A 231 -11.63 -2.13 0.40
CA GLY A 231 -10.77 -1.77 1.52
C GLY A 231 -10.01 -0.47 1.26
N LEU A 232 -10.00 0.44 2.25
CA LEU A 232 -9.28 1.71 2.15
C LEU A 232 -8.21 1.81 3.25
N CYS A 233 -6.94 1.76 2.85
CA CYS A 233 -5.79 1.81 3.72
C CYS A 233 -5.37 3.25 4.07
N LEU A 234 -4.77 3.42 5.24
CA LEU A 234 -4.11 4.66 5.69
C LEU A 234 -3.26 4.39 6.94
N PRO A 235 -2.32 5.25 7.32
CA PRO A 235 -1.70 6.27 6.49
C PRO A 235 -0.64 5.64 5.56
N SER A 236 -0.04 6.45 4.70
CA SER A 236 1.04 6.03 3.80
C SER A 236 2.31 5.63 4.57
N PHE A 237 3.18 4.83 3.97
CA PHE A 237 4.49 4.44 4.54
C PHE A 237 5.66 5.05 3.76
N LEU A 238 6.83 5.15 4.38
CA LEU A 238 7.99 5.78 3.76
C LEU A 238 8.57 4.90 2.64
N GLY A 239 8.67 5.42 1.42
CA GLY A 239 9.08 4.67 0.23
C GLY A 239 10.58 4.49 0.06
N ARG A 240 11.38 5.45 0.54
CA ARG A 240 12.85 5.40 0.52
C ARG A 240 13.46 6.21 1.65
N LEU A 241 14.71 5.90 1.99
CA LEU A 241 15.50 6.80 2.82
C LEU A 241 15.79 8.09 2.06
N PRO A 242 15.84 9.24 2.75
CA PRO A 242 16.37 10.48 2.19
C PRO A 242 17.82 10.30 1.73
N TYR A 243 18.17 10.92 0.60
CA TYR A 243 19.55 10.94 0.15
C TYR A 243 20.42 11.72 1.13
N GLY A 244 21.59 11.17 1.44
CA GLY A 244 22.51 11.79 2.37
C GLY A 244 23.74 10.92 2.63
N PRO A 245 24.84 11.53 3.10
CA PRO A 245 26.12 10.84 3.24
C PRO A 245 26.09 9.66 4.21
N GLU A 246 25.24 9.73 5.25
CA GLU A 246 25.09 8.65 6.24
C GLU A 246 24.08 7.57 5.83
N ASN A 247 23.07 7.91 5.02
CA ASN A 247 21.92 7.04 4.75
C ASN A 247 22.01 6.36 3.36
N ASP A 248 22.04 7.17 2.31
CA ASP A 248 22.09 6.73 0.91
C ASP A 248 22.95 7.72 0.11
N PRO A 249 24.28 7.49 0.04
CA PRO A 249 25.20 8.44 -0.57
C PRO A 249 25.14 8.39 -2.10
N THR A 250 25.07 9.58 -2.70
CA THR A 250 25.16 9.77 -4.16
C THR A 250 26.59 9.58 -4.66
N LYS A 251 26.76 9.07 -5.89
CA LYS A 251 28.08 8.74 -6.45
C LYS A 251 28.86 9.94 -7.02
N ASN A 252 28.16 10.91 -7.59
CA ASN A 252 28.76 11.92 -8.48
C ASN A 252 28.97 13.29 -7.83
N PHE A 253 28.24 13.60 -6.77
CA PHE A 253 28.31 14.86 -6.03
C PHE A 253 27.78 14.63 -4.61
N ASN A 254 28.07 15.51 -3.66
CA ASN A 254 27.57 15.36 -2.29
C ASN A 254 26.15 15.92 -2.19
N TYR A 255 25.15 15.04 -2.18
CA TYR A 255 23.76 15.42 -2.03
C TYR A 255 23.28 15.14 -0.61
N THR A 256 22.66 16.14 0.01
CA THR A 256 21.88 15.98 1.24
C THR A 256 20.48 16.50 0.97
N GLU A 257 19.51 15.60 0.92
CA GLU A 257 18.13 15.92 0.54
C GLU A 257 17.42 16.72 1.63
N GLY A 258 16.86 17.87 1.25
CA GLY A 258 16.12 18.78 2.13
C GLY A 258 14.69 18.33 2.42
N VAL A 259 14.50 17.16 3.03
CA VAL A 259 13.16 16.56 3.23
C VAL A 259 12.24 17.40 4.13
N PHE A 260 12.78 18.04 5.15
CA PHE A 260 12.03 18.99 5.97
C PHE A 260 12.44 20.41 5.58
N ARG A 261 11.59 21.07 4.79
CA ARG A 261 11.82 22.42 4.28
C ARG A 261 10.55 23.25 4.39
N ASP A 262 10.70 24.55 4.68
CA ASP A 262 9.60 25.51 4.77
C ASP A 262 8.47 25.10 5.73
N GLY A 263 8.80 24.29 6.75
CA GLY A 263 7.84 23.76 7.73
C GLY A 263 6.98 22.59 7.23
N GLN A 264 7.29 22.03 6.06
CA GLN A 264 6.60 20.90 5.45
C GLN A 264 7.51 19.67 5.35
N ASP A 265 6.89 18.50 5.28
CA ASP A 265 7.56 17.21 5.12
C ASP A 265 7.42 16.75 3.66
N HIS A 266 8.52 16.75 2.92
CA HIS A 266 8.62 16.34 1.52
C HIS A 266 9.08 14.89 1.37
N SER A 267 8.96 14.06 2.42
CA SER A 267 9.25 12.62 2.32
C SER A 267 8.46 11.94 1.22
N LEU A 268 9.08 10.97 0.56
CA LEU A 268 8.41 10.15 -0.44
C LEU A 268 7.51 9.11 0.25
N TRP A 269 6.21 9.37 0.29
CA TRP A 269 5.21 8.50 0.91
C TRP A 269 4.57 7.57 -0.12
N CYS A 270 4.69 6.26 0.10
CA CYS A 270 4.06 5.21 -0.70
C CYS A 270 2.74 4.75 -0.07
N SER A 271 1.77 4.44 -0.92
CA SER A 271 0.44 3.99 -0.49
C SER A 271 0.46 2.69 0.31
N ALA A 272 -0.26 2.67 1.43
CA ALA A 272 -0.38 1.49 2.30
C ALA A 272 -1.10 0.31 1.64
N SER A 273 -1.84 0.52 0.54
CA SER A 273 -2.39 -0.57 -0.27
C SER A 273 -1.31 -1.54 -0.77
N PHE A 274 -0.12 -1.04 -1.15
CA PHE A 274 1.03 -1.90 -1.50
C PHE A 274 1.58 -2.68 -0.30
N ALA A 275 1.58 -2.07 0.88
CA ALA A 275 2.00 -2.73 2.11
C ALA A 275 1.04 -3.88 2.47
N LEU A 276 -0.28 -3.66 2.38
CA LEU A 276 -1.27 -4.71 2.60
C LEU A 276 -1.14 -5.83 1.54
N ALA A 277 -0.92 -5.47 0.27
CA ALA A 277 -0.67 -6.42 -0.79
C ALA A 277 0.54 -7.31 -0.51
N SER A 278 1.62 -6.75 0.05
CA SER A 278 2.80 -7.53 0.43
C SER A 278 2.48 -8.58 1.49
N ASN A 279 1.64 -8.25 2.48
CA ASN A 279 1.15 -9.22 3.45
C ASN A 279 0.28 -10.31 2.81
N MET A 280 -0.59 -9.93 1.86
CA MET A 280 -1.44 -10.88 1.12
C MET A 280 -0.62 -11.88 0.33
N VAL A 281 0.41 -11.42 -0.37
CA VAL A 281 1.36 -12.24 -1.12
C VAL A 281 2.11 -13.17 -0.18
N ARG A 282 2.72 -12.63 0.88
CA ARG A 282 3.45 -13.43 1.87
C ARG A 282 2.58 -14.50 2.54
N SER A 283 1.32 -14.17 2.84
CA SER A 283 0.35 -15.13 3.38
C SER A 283 0.07 -16.25 2.36
N PHE A 284 -0.18 -15.90 1.10
CA PHE A 284 -0.40 -16.88 0.04
C PHE A 284 0.82 -17.78 -0.18
N GLU A 285 2.02 -17.19 -0.19
CA GLU A 285 3.26 -17.92 -0.38
C GLU A 285 3.59 -18.91 0.72
N ARG A 286 3.17 -18.63 1.96
CA ARG A 286 3.40 -19.51 3.11
C ARG A 286 2.30 -20.56 3.26
N TRP A 287 1.05 -20.18 3.00
CA TRP A 287 -0.13 -20.96 3.43
C TRP A 287 -1.09 -21.33 2.29
N GLY A 288 -0.90 -20.79 1.08
CA GLY A 288 -1.80 -20.96 -0.05
C GLY A 288 -3.05 -20.05 -0.03
N TRP A 289 -3.18 -19.20 1.00
CA TRP A 289 -4.33 -18.31 1.21
C TRP A 289 -3.89 -16.95 1.72
N SER A 290 -4.58 -15.88 1.33
CA SER A 290 -4.33 -14.50 1.79
C SER A 290 -5.18 -14.14 3.02
N VAL A 291 -5.17 -14.99 4.05
CA VAL A 291 -5.96 -14.81 5.29
C VAL A 291 -5.11 -14.32 6.46
N LYS A 292 -3.84 -14.74 6.53
CA LYS A 292 -2.89 -14.38 7.60
C LYS A 292 -2.21 -13.05 7.27
N ILE A 293 -3.00 -11.98 7.34
CA ILE A 293 -2.61 -10.61 6.97
C ILE A 293 -2.82 -9.59 8.10
N VAL A 294 -3.12 -10.08 9.31
CA VAL A 294 -3.43 -9.26 10.49
C VAL A 294 -2.60 -9.70 11.68
N GLY A 295 -2.39 -8.78 12.62
CA GLY A 295 -1.72 -9.04 13.89
C GLY A 295 -0.21 -9.18 13.75
N VAL A 296 0.47 -8.85 14.84
CA VAL A 296 1.93 -8.74 14.90
C VAL A 296 2.59 -10.08 14.58
N ASP A 297 2.22 -11.15 15.26
CA ASP A 297 2.84 -12.48 15.04
C ASP A 297 2.05 -13.37 14.06
N SER A 298 0.94 -12.86 13.52
CA SER A 298 -0.01 -13.63 12.68
C SER A 298 -0.05 -13.16 11.22
N GLY A 299 0.95 -12.38 10.79
CA GLY A 299 1.19 -12.03 9.38
C GLY A 299 0.77 -10.62 8.96
N GLY A 300 0.40 -9.76 9.90
CA GLY A 300 0.07 -8.35 9.66
C GLY A 300 1.27 -7.39 9.61
N ARG A 301 2.49 -7.85 9.97
CA ARG A 301 3.70 -7.01 9.94
C ARG A 301 4.14 -6.65 8.53
N VAL A 302 4.45 -5.39 8.32
CA VAL A 302 5.13 -4.84 7.14
C VAL A 302 6.55 -4.53 7.57
N GLU A 303 7.48 -5.40 7.21
CA GLU A 303 8.87 -5.39 7.69
C GLU A 303 9.79 -4.61 6.76
N ASN A 304 10.99 -4.26 7.24
CA ASN A 304 12.05 -3.58 6.49
C ASN A 304 11.62 -2.21 5.93
N LEU A 305 10.86 -1.44 6.71
CA LEU A 305 10.52 -0.08 6.34
C LEU A 305 11.75 0.85 6.48
N PRO A 306 11.94 1.81 5.56
CA PRO A 306 12.98 2.84 5.70
C PRO A 306 12.83 3.62 7.02
N THR A 307 13.88 3.67 7.83
CA THR A 307 13.88 4.34 9.14
C THR A 307 14.98 5.41 9.23
N PRO A 308 14.77 6.60 8.65
CA PRO A 308 15.79 7.64 8.70
C PRO A 308 15.96 8.15 10.13
N THR A 309 17.21 8.48 10.49
CA THR A 309 17.53 9.10 11.77
C THR A 309 17.81 10.58 11.58
N TYR A 310 17.45 11.39 12.58
CA TYR A 310 17.70 12.82 12.61
C TYR A 310 18.11 13.26 14.02
N GLU A 311 18.82 14.37 14.13
CA GLU A 311 19.27 14.92 15.42
C GLU A 311 18.41 16.10 15.86
N ILE A 312 17.87 16.03 17.10
CA ILE A 312 17.24 17.17 17.77
C ILE A 312 17.86 17.31 19.16
N GLY A 313 18.38 18.49 19.48
CA GLY A 313 18.95 18.78 20.80
C GLY A 313 20.12 17.87 21.19
N GLY A 314 20.93 17.44 20.22
CA GLY A 314 22.07 16.53 20.42
C GLY A 314 21.70 15.06 20.64
N GLN A 315 20.43 14.68 20.46
CA GLN A 315 19.99 13.28 20.49
C GLN A 315 19.57 12.82 19.10
N LYS A 316 20.11 11.69 18.65
CA LYS A 316 19.62 10.97 17.46
C LYS A 316 18.26 10.33 17.77
N LYS A 317 17.28 10.62 16.93
CA LYS A 317 15.91 10.06 16.97
C LYS A 317 15.60 9.40 15.64
N VAL A 318 14.74 8.39 15.67
CA VAL A 318 14.22 7.71 14.48
C VAL A 318 12.97 8.45 14.01
N LYS A 319 12.88 8.76 12.71
CA LYS A 319 11.65 9.22 12.08
C LYS A 319 10.73 8.01 11.90
N VAL A 320 9.46 8.22 12.27
CA VAL A 320 8.42 7.20 12.10
C VAL A 320 8.28 6.88 10.60
N PRO A 321 8.30 5.59 10.20
CA PRO A 321 8.24 5.17 8.80
C PRO A 321 6.82 5.18 8.21
N VAL A 322 5.87 5.80 8.89
CA VAL A 322 4.50 6.05 8.42
C VAL A 322 4.19 7.54 8.55
N GLU A 323 3.35 8.05 7.66
CA GLU A 323 3.04 9.48 7.53
C GLU A 323 2.46 10.06 8.84
N ALA A 324 1.75 9.23 9.62
CA ALA A 324 1.28 9.58 10.95
C ALA A 324 1.23 8.36 11.87
N SER A 325 1.61 8.52 13.15
CA SER A 325 1.51 7.43 14.12
C SER A 325 0.05 7.12 14.46
N VAL A 326 -0.32 5.85 14.32
CA VAL A 326 -1.65 5.33 14.68
C VAL A 326 -1.57 4.68 16.06
N GLY A 327 -2.23 5.27 17.06
CA GLY A 327 -2.39 4.65 18.38
C GLY A 327 -3.51 3.61 18.39
N GLN A 328 -3.50 2.70 19.35
CA GLN A 328 -4.48 1.60 19.43
C GLN A 328 -5.95 2.06 19.44
N ALA A 329 -6.29 3.12 20.19
CA ALA A 329 -7.65 3.65 20.21
C ALA A 329 -8.06 4.23 18.84
N LYS A 330 -7.12 4.86 18.15
CA LYS A 330 -7.35 5.43 16.80
C LYS A 330 -7.46 4.34 15.75
N ASP A 331 -6.68 3.26 15.86
CA ASP A 331 -6.77 2.07 15.03
C ASP A 331 -8.19 1.46 15.11
N ALA A 332 -8.69 1.22 16.32
CA ALA A 332 -10.04 0.71 16.55
C ALA A 332 -11.14 1.66 16.00
N GLU A 333 -10.99 2.97 16.20
CA GLU A 333 -11.91 3.99 15.71
C GLU A 333 -11.99 3.99 14.16
N LEU A 334 -10.83 3.97 13.49
CA LEU A 334 -10.76 3.91 12.04
C LEU A 334 -11.31 2.58 11.50
N CYS A 335 -11.10 1.48 12.22
CA CYS A 335 -11.65 0.18 11.83
C CYS A 335 -13.18 0.16 11.91
N GLU A 336 -13.77 0.72 12.98
CA GLU A 336 -15.23 0.89 13.09
C GLU A 336 -15.79 1.77 11.97
N LEU A 337 -14.98 2.71 11.47
CA LEU A 337 -15.31 3.58 10.35
C LEU A 337 -15.11 2.94 8.96
N GLY A 338 -14.61 1.71 8.88
CA GLY A 338 -14.43 0.95 7.64
C GLY A 338 -13.12 1.25 6.92
N PHE A 339 -12.09 1.67 7.66
CA PHE A 339 -10.75 1.93 7.13
C PHE A 339 -9.73 0.94 7.69
N ILE A 340 -8.64 0.72 6.96
CA ILE A 340 -7.59 -0.25 7.27
C ILE A 340 -6.33 0.50 7.75
N PRO A 341 -6.07 0.60 9.06
CA PRO A 341 -4.97 1.41 9.58
C PRO A 341 -3.65 0.65 9.56
N LEU A 342 -2.58 1.31 9.13
CA LEU A 342 -1.20 0.84 9.23
C LEU A 342 -0.53 1.49 10.43
N ALA A 343 -0.37 0.73 11.51
CA ALA A 343 0.19 1.23 12.76
C ALA A 343 1.68 0.89 12.88
N HIS A 344 2.54 1.91 12.98
CA HIS A 344 3.97 1.71 13.26
C HIS A 344 4.19 1.18 14.68
N TRP A 345 5.08 0.21 14.81
CA TRP A 345 5.47 -0.30 16.11
C TRP A 345 6.65 0.50 16.66
N ASP A 346 6.43 1.18 17.79
CA ASP A 346 7.40 2.15 18.34
C ASP A 346 8.83 1.59 18.41
N ARG A 347 9.79 2.39 17.96
CA ARG A 347 11.24 2.08 17.92
C ARG A 347 11.64 0.84 17.11
N THR A 348 10.83 0.44 16.14
CA THR A 348 11.19 -0.63 15.21
C THR A 348 11.14 -0.14 13.77
N ASP A 349 11.58 -0.99 12.85
CA ASP A 349 11.57 -0.80 11.40
C ASP A 349 10.35 -1.47 10.73
N TYR A 350 9.30 -1.76 11.49
CA TYR A 350 8.08 -2.36 10.94
C TYR A 350 6.81 -1.63 11.38
N ALA A 351 5.78 -1.77 10.57
CA ALA A 351 4.41 -1.40 10.91
C ALA A 351 3.51 -2.64 10.85
N CYS A 352 2.29 -2.56 11.37
CA CYS A 352 1.39 -3.69 11.45
C CYS A 352 -0.05 -3.28 11.12
N PHE A 353 -0.73 -4.11 10.36
CA PHE A 353 -2.19 -4.11 10.29
C PHE A 353 -2.73 -4.98 11.42
N PHE A 354 -3.46 -4.41 12.37
CA PHE A 354 -4.09 -5.16 13.45
C PHE A 354 -5.43 -5.75 13.03
N GLU A 355 -6.17 -5.00 12.22
CA GLU A 355 -7.39 -5.45 11.55
C GLU A 355 -7.40 -4.98 10.10
N VAL A 356 -8.17 -5.68 9.26
CA VAL A 356 -8.37 -5.33 7.84
C VAL A 356 -9.88 -5.34 7.56
N PRO A 357 -10.63 -4.34 8.07
CA PRO A 357 -12.03 -4.22 7.76
C PRO A 357 -12.23 -3.81 6.30
N SER A 358 -13.37 -4.18 5.75
CA SER A 358 -13.89 -3.58 4.52
C SER A 358 -14.59 -2.25 4.84
N ALA A 359 -15.00 -1.52 3.81
CA ALA A 359 -15.83 -0.34 3.97
C ALA A 359 -17.21 -0.67 4.59
N GLN A 360 -17.68 -1.92 4.50
CA GLN A 360 -19.01 -2.29 4.97
C GLN A 360 -19.23 -1.99 6.45
N ARG A 361 -20.38 -1.39 6.76
CA ARG A 361 -20.90 -1.30 8.11
C ARG A 361 -21.79 -2.50 8.37
N ALA A 362 -21.33 -3.44 9.20
CA ALA A 362 -22.14 -4.56 9.64
C ALA A 362 -23.33 -4.05 10.46
N TRP A 363 -24.55 -4.21 9.95
CA TRP A 363 -25.75 -3.82 10.69
C TRP A 363 -25.92 -4.72 11.93
N VAL A 364 -26.49 -4.16 13.00
CA VAL A 364 -26.65 -4.84 14.30
C VAL A 364 -28.11 -5.21 14.51
N ASP A 365 -28.39 -6.49 14.74
CA ASP A 365 -29.69 -6.97 15.21
C ASP A 365 -29.62 -7.39 16.68
N LYS A 366 -30.29 -6.65 17.56
CA LYS A 366 -30.36 -7.02 18.98
C LYS A 366 -31.15 -8.31 19.23
N LYS A 367 -32.00 -8.74 18.29
CA LYS A 367 -32.80 -9.97 18.38
C LYS A 367 -32.06 -11.19 17.84
N ASP A 368 -31.00 -10.97 17.05
CA ASP A 368 -30.18 -12.01 16.45
C ASP A 368 -28.68 -11.74 16.68
N PRO A 369 -28.18 -12.04 17.90
CA PRO A 369 -26.76 -11.86 18.23
C PRO A 369 -25.83 -12.70 17.35
N GLU A 370 -26.27 -13.89 16.93
CA GLU A 370 -25.47 -14.80 16.11
C GLU A 370 -25.31 -14.26 14.68
N GLY A 371 -26.40 -13.85 14.03
CA GLY A 371 -26.32 -13.23 12.71
C GLY A 371 -25.61 -11.88 12.74
N THR A 372 -25.71 -11.12 13.84
CA THR A 372 -24.90 -9.91 14.05
C THR A 372 -23.40 -10.25 14.07
N ALA A 373 -23.00 -11.29 14.79
CA ALA A 373 -21.61 -11.74 14.82
C ALA A 373 -21.13 -12.20 13.43
N ASN A 374 -21.96 -12.95 12.71
CA ASN A 374 -21.63 -13.42 11.35
C ASN A 374 -21.44 -12.24 10.37
N ARG A 375 -22.30 -11.21 10.45
CA ARG A 375 -22.16 -9.98 9.66
C ARG A 375 -20.89 -9.21 10.00
N ALA A 376 -20.53 -9.13 11.28
CA ALA A 376 -19.28 -8.49 11.69
C ALA A 376 -18.04 -9.23 11.15
N VAL A 377 -18.08 -10.56 11.07
CA VAL A 377 -17.03 -11.35 10.40
C VAL A 377 -17.02 -11.12 8.90
N GLY A 378 -18.20 -11.07 8.25
CA GLY A 378 -18.33 -10.80 6.82
C GLY A 378 -17.82 -9.41 6.39
N ALA A 379 -17.89 -8.42 7.28
CA ALA A 379 -17.36 -7.09 7.03
C ALA A 379 -15.82 -7.00 7.12
N ARG A 380 -15.12 -8.09 7.42
CA ARG A 380 -13.64 -8.14 7.45
C ARG A 380 -13.11 -8.72 6.15
N LEU A 381 -12.25 -7.96 5.48
CA LEU A 381 -11.84 -8.22 4.10
C LEU A 381 -11.11 -9.56 3.96
N GLN A 382 -10.35 -10.01 4.97
CA GLN A 382 -9.62 -11.28 4.91
C GLN A 382 -10.55 -12.51 4.75
N TYR A 383 -11.78 -12.44 5.26
CA TYR A 383 -12.74 -13.53 5.11
C TYR A 383 -13.53 -13.42 3.81
N THR A 384 -13.83 -12.21 3.34
CA THR A 384 -14.34 -11.99 1.98
C THR A 384 -13.34 -12.50 0.93
N MET A 385 -12.04 -12.25 1.11
CA MET A 385 -10.96 -12.78 0.27
C MET A 385 -10.86 -14.31 0.31
N LEU A 386 -11.13 -14.93 1.46
CA LEU A 386 -11.20 -16.38 1.56
C LEU A 386 -12.36 -16.94 0.75
N VAL A 387 -13.57 -16.38 0.93
CA VAL A 387 -14.79 -16.84 0.25
C VAL A 387 -14.70 -16.64 -1.26
N THR A 388 -14.23 -15.48 -1.72
CA THR A 388 -13.98 -15.20 -3.15
C THR A 388 -13.02 -16.21 -3.76
N ARG A 389 -11.90 -16.51 -3.09
CA ARG A 389 -10.94 -17.50 -3.58
C ARG A 389 -11.52 -18.92 -3.62
N ILE A 390 -12.34 -19.30 -2.63
CA ILE A 390 -13.10 -20.56 -2.68
C ILE A 390 -14.06 -20.57 -3.86
N ALA A 391 -14.77 -19.46 -4.12
CA ALA A 391 -15.66 -19.32 -5.28
C ALA A 391 -14.91 -19.50 -6.61
N HIS A 392 -13.68 -19.00 -6.73
CA HIS A 392 -12.83 -19.21 -7.93
C HIS A 392 -12.54 -20.70 -8.16
N TYR A 393 -12.20 -21.42 -7.09
CA TYR A 393 -11.97 -22.87 -7.17
C TYR A 393 -13.26 -23.65 -7.46
N LEU A 394 -14.39 -23.26 -6.87
CA LEU A 394 -15.69 -23.88 -7.15
C LEU A 394 -16.11 -23.68 -8.60
N LYS A 395 -15.97 -22.46 -9.14
CA LYS A 395 -16.23 -22.16 -10.57
C LYS A 395 -15.37 -23.02 -11.50
N TYR A 396 -14.09 -23.20 -11.17
CA TYR A 396 -13.23 -24.08 -11.98
C TYR A 396 -13.62 -25.57 -11.85
N ARG A 397 -13.95 -26.02 -10.63
CA ARG A 397 -14.30 -27.43 -10.37
C ARG A 397 -15.65 -27.82 -10.95
N GLN A 398 -16.66 -26.94 -10.91
CA GLN A 398 -17.98 -27.23 -11.45
C GLN A 398 -17.94 -27.52 -12.97
N LEU A 399 -17.04 -26.85 -13.71
CA LEU A 399 -16.86 -27.08 -15.15
C LEU A 399 -16.46 -28.53 -15.48
N ARG A 400 -15.85 -29.25 -14.53
CA ARG A 400 -15.46 -30.65 -14.71
C ARG A 400 -16.64 -31.63 -14.65
N PHE A 401 -17.84 -31.18 -14.27
CA PHE A 401 -19.07 -31.98 -14.32
C PHE A 401 -19.88 -31.75 -15.59
N VAL A 402 -19.66 -30.65 -16.30
CA VAL A 402 -20.36 -30.37 -17.56
C VAL A 402 -20.10 -31.52 -18.54
N GLY A 403 -21.18 -32.15 -19.02
CA GLY A 403 -21.13 -33.30 -19.92
C GLY A 403 -20.96 -34.67 -19.26
N LYS A 404 -20.81 -34.75 -17.93
CA LYS A 404 -20.82 -36.03 -17.20
C LYS A 404 -22.25 -36.45 -16.84
N ASN A 405 -22.48 -37.76 -16.81
CA ASN A 405 -23.69 -38.32 -16.21
C ASN A 405 -23.49 -38.44 -14.69
N ALA A 406 -23.68 -37.33 -13.97
CA ALA A 406 -23.52 -37.24 -12.52
C ALA A 406 -24.78 -36.60 -11.90
N GLY A 407 -25.33 -37.22 -10.87
CA GLY A 407 -26.44 -36.66 -10.11
C GLY A 407 -25.98 -35.64 -9.06
N ALA A 408 -26.93 -34.94 -8.45
CA ALA A 408 -26.65 -33.95 -7.40
C ALA A 408 -25.76 -34.51 -6.27
N GLY A 409 -26.03 -35.74 -5.82
CA GLY A 409 -25.24 -36.40 -4.77
C GLY A 409 -23.78 -36.68 -5.16
N ASP A 410 -23.50 -36.97 -6.43
CA ASP A 410 -22.12 -37.21 -6.91
C ASP A 410 -21.33 -35.89 -6.98
N ILE A 411 -21.99 -34.82 -7.44
CA ILE A 411 -21.43 -33.46 -7.48
C ILE A 411 -21.12 -33.02 -6.05
N GLU A 412 -22.12 -33.12 -5.15
CA GLU A 412 -21.98 -32.73 -3.75
C GLU A 412 -20.85 -33.50 -3.07
N LYS A 413 -20.78 -34.82 -3.22
CA LYS A 413 -19.71 -35.66 -2.63
C LYS A 413 -18.32 -35.21 -3.09
N THR A 414 -18.17 -34.92 -4.37
CA THR A 414 -16.88 -34.53 -4.94
C THR A 414 -16.44 -33.14 -4.45
N LEU A 415 -17.37 -32.19 -4.38
CA LEU A 415 -17.11 -30.86 -3.85
C LEU A 415 -16.80 -30.91 -2.35
N LYS A 416 -17.56 -31.69 -1.56
CA LYS A 416 -17.31 -31.95 -0.14
C LYS A 416 -15.91 -32.52 0.10
N THR A 417 -15.52 -33.56 -0.65
CA THR A 417 -14.19 -34.17 -0.54
C THR A 417 -13.06 -33.15 -0.72
N TRP A 418 -13.25 -32.15 -1.59
CA TRP A 418 -12.28 -31.06 -1.72
C TRP A 418 -12.36 -30.06 -0.57
N LEU A 419 -13.56 -29.60 -0.19
CA LEU A 419 -13.74 -28.66 0.92
C LEU A 419 -13.21 -29.22 2.25
N ASP A 420 -13.31 -30.53 2.47
CA ASP A 420 -12.77 -31.22 3.65
C ASP A 420 -11.23 -31.04 3.77
N THR A 421 -10.52 -30.83 2.66
CA THR A 421 -9.08 -30.54 2.69
C THR A 421 -8.76 -29.16 3.27
N LEU A 422 -9.75 -28.26 3.29
CA LEU A 422 -9.66 -26.89 3.80
C LEU A 422 -10.15 -26.76 5.25
N VAL A 423 -10.69 -27.84 5.83
CA VAL A 423 -11.31 -27.84 7.16
C VAL A 423 -10.36 -28.33 8.25
N ALA A 424 -10.34 -27.62 9.38
CA ALA A 424 -9.69 -28.02 10.62
C ALA A 424 -10.66 -27.99 11.82
N ASP A 425 -11.54 -29.00 11.89
CA ASP A 425 -12.54 -29.14 12.95
C ASP A 425 -12.06 -30.00 14.12
N PHE A 426 -11.11 -29.49 14.90
CA PHE A 426 -10.71 -30.10 16.17
C PHE A 426 -10.34 -29.04 17.21
N PRO A 427 -10.46 -29.32 18.52
CA PRO A 427 -10.17 -28.32 19.56
C PRO A 427 -8.72 -27.81 19.46
N ASN A 428 -8.56 -26.49 19.54
CA ASN A 428 -7.26 -25.79 19.56
C ASN A 428 -6.26 -26.28 18.48
N PRO A 429 -6.59 -26.16 17.18
CA PRO A 429 -5.64 -26.49 16.14
C PRO A 429 -4.41 -25.58 16.21
N GLN A 430 -3.24 -26.13 15.90
CA GLN A 430 -2.02 -25.32 15.81
C GLN A 430 -2.20 -24.21 14.77
N GLU A 431 -1.60 -23.05 15.00
CA GLU A 431 -1.75 -21.89 14.12
C GLU A 431 -1.37 -22.19 12.67
N LYS A 432 -0.33 -23.00 12.47
CA LYS A 432 0.07 -23.49 11.15
C LYS A 432 -1.06 -24.25 10.44
N VAL A 433 -1.76 -25.14 11.14
CA VAL A 433 -2.86 -25.91 10.57
C VAL A 433 -4.03 -25.00 10.21
N ILE A 434 -4.34 -24.02 11.06
CA ILE A 434 -5.38 -23.01 10.79
C ILE A 434 -5.04 -22.19 9.54
N ALA A 435 -3.76 -21.84 9.35
CA ALA A 435 -3.33 -21.06 8.21
C ALA A 435 -3.45 -21.85 6.88
N GLU A 436 -3.08 -23.13 6.89
CA GLU A 436 -3.19 -24.03 5.72
C GLU A 436 -4.64 -24.46 5.45
N ARG A 437 -5.46 -24.59 6.50
CA ARG A 437 -6.86 -25.02 6.48
C ARG A 437 -7.75 -23.94 7.11
N PRO A 438 -8.11 -22.90 6.34
CA PRO A 438 -8.72 -21.68 6.88
C PRO A 438 -10.17 -21.85 7.34
N LEU A 439 -10.83 -22.97 7.01
CA LEU A 439 -12.22 -23.22 7.39
C LEU A 439 -12.30 -24.04 8.69
N ARG A 440 -13.20 -23.61 9.58
CA ARG A 440 -13.61 -24.40 10.73
C ARG A 440 -14.65 -25.45 10.36
N SER A 441 -15.64 -25.06 9.55
CA SER A 441 -16.69 -25.93 9.04
C SER A 441 -17.32 -25.30 7.80
N TYR A 442 -18.14 -26.06 7.08
CA TYR A 442 -18.95 -25.55 5.97
C TYR A 442 -20.26 -26.33 5.87
N SER A 443 -21.27 -25.72 5.23
CA SER A 443 -22.45 -26.40 4.72
C SER A 443 -22.39 -26.39 3.19
N LEU A 444 -22.78 -27.49 2.55
CA LEU A 444 -22.87 -27.59 1.09
C LEU A 444 -24.06 -28.46 0.73
N GLU A 445 -24.96 -27.88 -0.07
CA GLU A 445 -26.11 -28.55 -0.67
C GLU A 445 -26.06 -28.38 -2.18
N VAL A 446 -26.31 -29.48 -2.91
CA VAL A 446 -26.48 -29.45 -4.36
C VAL A 446 -27.88 -29.94 -4.70
N ALA A 447 -28.65 -29.12 -5.40
CA ALA A 447 -29.99 -29.45 -5.84
C ALA A 447 -30.10 -29.33 -7.36
N GLU A 448 -30.77 -30.28 -8.01
CA GLU A 448 -31.13 -30.14 -9.42
C GLU A 448 -32.33 -29.20 -9.54
N LEU A 449 -32.28 -28.27 -10.49
CA LEU A 449 -33.37 -27.34 -10.76
C LEU A 449 -34.52 -28.08 -11.47
N PRO A 450 -35.71 -28.21 -10.86
CA PRO A 450 -36.82 -28.97 -11.45
C PRO A 450 -37.27 -28.42 -12.80
N GLU A 451 -37.15 -27.10 -13.00
CA GLU A 451 -37.51 -26.41 -14.24
C GLU A 451 -36.46 -26.54 -15.35
N LYS A 452 -35.24 -26.99 -15.01
CA LYS A 452 -34.12 -27.15 -15.95
C LYS A 452 -33.33 -28.43 -15.64
N PRO A 453 -33.79 -29.60 -16.11
CA PRO A 453 -33.07 -30.86 -15.94
C PRO A 453 -31.62 -30.75 -16.43
N GLY A 454 -30.68 -31.27 -15.63
CA GLY A 454 -29.24 -31.17 -15.86
C GLY A 454 -28.59 -29.87 -15.36
N PHE A 455 -29.36 -28.89 -14.85
CA PHE A 455 -28.83 -27.72 -14.16
C PHE A 455 -28.89 -27.93 -12.65
N PHE A 456 -27.77 -27.68 -11.98
CA PHE A 456 -27.65 -27.85 -10.54
C PHE A 456 -27.37 -26.50 -9.88
N GLN A 457 -28.06 -26.23 -8.78
CA GLN A 457 -27.78 -25.13 -7.88
C GLN A 457 -26.90 -25.64 -6.75
N VAL A 458 -25.82 -24.91 -6.47
CA VAL A 458 -24.92 -25.19 -5.35
C VAL A 458 -25.10 -24.08 -4.32
N THR A 459 -25.52 -24.44 -3.11
CA THR A 459 -25.62 -23.53 -1.96
C THR A 459 -24.54 -23.91 -0.97
N ALA A 460 -23.68 -22.94 -0.61
CA ALA A 460 -22.56 -23.18 0.30
C ALA A 460 -22.47 -22.08 1.37
N GLU A 461 -22.19 -22.49 2.60
CA GLU A 461 -21.93 -21.59 3.72
C GLU A 461 -20.57 -21.96 4.32
N PHE A 462 -19.73 -20.96 4.58
CA PHE A 462 -18.36 -21.17 5.07
C PHE A 462 -18.17 -20.52 6.43
N ARG A 463 -17.69 -21.29 7.41
CA ARG A 463 -17.31 -20.79 8.72
C ARG A 463 -15.79 -20.76 8.83
N PRO A 464 -15.13 -19.59 8.80
CA PRO A 464 -13.68 -19.51 8.95
C PRO A 464 -13.25 -19.68 10.41
N HIS A 465 -11.95 -19.91 10.61
CA HIS A 465 -11.31 -19.65 11.90
C HIS A 465 -11.20 -18.13 12.11
N VAL A 466 -11.86 -17.62 13.15
CA VAL A 466 -11.89 -16.18 13.44
C VAL A 466 -10.67 -15.77 14.27
N ALA A 467 -9.90 -14.82 13.77
CA ALA A 467 -8.78 -14.18 14.47
C ALA A 467 -9.24 -13.32 15.65
N ILE A 468 -8.41 -13.23 16.68
CA ILE A 468 -8.62 -12.35 17.84
C ILE A 468 -8.40 -10.91 17.39
N THR A 469 -9.36 -10.04 17.70
CA THR A 469 -9.31 -8.61 17.35
C THR A 469 -9.16 -7.69 18.56
N GLY A 470 -9.52 -8.15 19.75
CA GLY A 470 -9.37 -7.35 20.97
C GLY A 470 -9.46 -8.20 22.23
N MET A 471 -8.99 -7.63 23.34
CA MET A 471 -9.05 -8.23 24.67
C MET A 471 -9.31 -7.11 25.69
N ASP A 472 -10.31 -7.29 26.54
CA ASP A 472 -10.57 -6.39 27.66
C ASP A 472 -9.95 -6.98 28.95
N ILE A 473 -9.05 -6.22 29.58
CA ILE A 473 -8.33 -6.64 30.78
C ILE A 473 -8.84 -5.84 31.98
N ASN A 474 -9.72 -6.47 32.75
CA ASN A 474 -10.27 -5.88 33.97
C ASN A 474 -9.44 -6.27 35.20
N LEU A 475 -8.62 -5.33 35.69
CA LEU A 475 -7.80 -5.53 36.90
C LEU A 475 -8.57 -5.08 38.14
N ARG A 476 -8.64 -5.95 39.16
CA ARG A 476 -9.19 -5.61 40.48
C ARG A 476 -8.20 -5.99 41.57
N LEU A 477 -7.93 -5.05 42.47
CA LEU A 477 -7.18 -5.34 43.70
C LEU A 477 -8.14 -5.96 44.71
N VAL A 478 -7.86 -7.19 45.13
CA VAL A 478 -8.63 -7.88 46.16
C VAL A 478 -7.74 -7.99 47.40
N ALA A 479 -8.25 -7.55 48.55
CA ALA A 479 -7.60 -7.66 49.84
C ALA A 479 -8.60 -8.24 50.85
N TYR A 480 -8.21 -9.30 51.54
CA TYR A 480 -8.94 -9.86 52.66
C TYR A 480 -8.15 -9.60 53.94
N HIS A 481 -8.84 -9.34 55.04
CA HIS A 481 -8.20 -9.39 56.35
C HIS A 481 -7.88 -10.87 56.63
N SER A 482 -6.66 -11.17 57.08
CA SER A 482 -6.14 -12.53 57.34
C SER A 482 -6.98 -13.42 58.28
N GLY A 483 -8.06 -12.88 58.89
CA GLY A 483 -9.04 -13.64 59.68
C GLY A 483 -10.25 -14.16 58.89
N GLU A 484 -10.40 -13.80 57.61
CA GLU A 484 -11.54 -14.18 56.75
C GLU A 484 -11.11 -14.86 55.43
N GLU A 485 -9.86 -15.33 55.34
CA GLU A 485 -9.46 -16.24 54.26
C GLU A 485 -10.14 -17.61 54.47
N GLY A 486 -11.31 -17.80 53.84
CA GLY A 486 -11.99 -19.11 53.81
C GLY A 486 -13.49 -19.11 54.15
N LYS A 487 -14.22 -18.01 53.99
CA LYS A 487 -15.70 -18.04 53.94
C LYS A 487 -16.22 -18.00 52.51
#